data_AF-A0A2N2WCC9-F1
#
_entry.id   AF-A0A2N2WCC9-F1
#
_cell.length_a   1.000
_cell.length_b   1.000
_cell.length_c   1.000
_cell.angle_alpha   90.00
_cell.angle_beta   90.00
_cell.angle_gamma   90.00
#
_symmetry.space_group_name_H-M   'P 1'
#
loop_
_entity.id
_entity.type
_entity.pdbx_description
1 polymer ?
#
loop_
_entity_poly.entity_id
_entity_poly.type
_entity_poly.pdbx_seq_one_letter_code
_entity_poly.pdbx_strand_id
1 'polypeptide(L)'
;MELKTNLSPLQRQINAALKKFNADTEQPYKAIVEERNEAYAKYKALEQEINEKFNGIKREAERPLVKLIEQYYDKTLLDSKKKPVKVGSIIIHGTKFFKVTSRYMTTKKGVFQFDPRVVVERVNGSKGSKMEILPVELKYYTVSTVGIKIETIGEGGQA
;
A
#
# COMPACT_ATOMS: atom_id res chain seq x y z
N MET A 1 -25.12 61.56 2.27
CA MET A 1 -24.55 62.24 3.46
C MET A 1 -23.61 61.24 4.11
N GLU A 2 -22.30 61.35 3.86
CA GLU A 2 -21.32 60.40 4.40
C GLU A 2 -21.06 60.71 5.87
N LEU A 3 -21.40 59.76 6.76
CA LEU A 3 -21.06 59.82 8.18
C LEU A 3 -19.54 59.68 8.34
N LYS A 4 -18.82 60.81 8.34
CA LYS A 4 -17.43 60.87 8.79
C LYS A 4 -17.43 60.66 10.31
N THR A 5 -17.17 59.44 10.75
CA THR A 5 -16.96 59.10 12.15
C THR A 5 -15.74 59.85 12.69
N ASN A 6 -15.99 60.91 13.45
CA ASN A 6 -14.93 61.65 14.15
C ASN A 6 -14.43 60.82 15.34
N LEU A 7 -13.42 59.99 15.10
CA LEU A 7 -12.70 59.29 16.15
C LEU A 7 -12.09 60.28 17.14
N SER A 8 -12.18 59.99 18.44
CA SER A 8 -11.55 60.76 19.49
C SER A 8 -10.02 60.74 19.35
N PRO A 9 -9.30 61.73 19.91
CA PRO A 9 -7.84 61.76 19.86
C PRO A 9 -7.19 60.47 20.38
N LEU A 10 -7.74 59.88 21.45
CA LEU A 10 -7.27 58.61 22.01
C LEU A 10 -7.51 57.44 21.06
N GLN A 11 -8.68 57.36 20.41
CA GLN A 11 -8.97 56.32 19.42
C GLN A 11 -8.04 56.41 18.20
N ARG A 12 -7.67 57.61 17.77
CA ARG A 12 -6.68 57.80 16.69
C ARG A 12 -5.30 57.30 17.09
N GLN A 13 -4.87 57.57 18.33
CA GLN A 13 -3.59 57.10 18.86
C GLN A 13 -3.55 55.57 18.99
N ILE A 14 -4.63 54.96 19.50
CA ILE A 14 -4.75 53.50 19.60
C ILE A 14 -4.69 52.86 18.20
N ASN A 15 -5.45 53.39 17.23
CA ASN A 15 -5.43 52.87 15.86
C ASN A 15 -4.07 53.02 15.18
N ALA A 16 -3.36 54.13 15.42
CA ALA A 16 -2.01 54.34 14.90
C ALA A 16 -1.01 53.34 15.53
N ALA A 17 -1.10 53.09 16.84
CA ALA A 17 -0.27 52.12 17.54
C ALA A 17 -0.53 50.68 17.07
N LEU A 18 -1.80 50.30 16.88
CA LEU A 18 -2.17 49.00 16.32
C LEU A 18 -1.68 48.83 14.88
N LYS A 19 -1.85 49.86 14.04
CA LYS A 19 -1.34 49.83 12.66
C LYS A 19 0.18 49.66 12.64
N LYS A 20 0.89 50.36 13.53
CA LYS A 20 2.34 50.25 13.67
C LYS A 20 2.74 48.86 14.17
N PHE A 21 2.08 48.33 15.20
CA PHE A 21 2.33 46.99 15.73
C PHE A 21 2.14 45.91 14.67
N ASN A 22 1.05 45.97 13.89
CA ASN A 22 0.79 45.01 12.82
C ASN A 22 1.86 45.07 11.71
N ALA A 23 2.34 46.28 11.38
CA ALA A 23 3.42 46.47 10.41
C ALA A 23 4.77 45.96 10.92
N ASP A 24 5.07 46.20 12.20
CA ASP A 24 6.37 45.88 12.80
C ASP A 24 6.48 44.39 13.21
N THR A 25 5.35 43.70 13.44
CA THR A 25 5.38 42.34 14.02
C THR A 25 4.55 41.32 13.23
N GLU A 26 3.26 41.59 12.99
CA GLU A 26 2.35 40.59 12.43
C GLU A 26 2.64 40.28 10.95
N GLN A 27 2.92 41.32 10.15
CA GLN A 27 3.23 41.15 8.72
C GLN A 27 4.57 40.41 8.49
N PRO A 28 5.69 40.78 9.14
CA PRO A 28 6.94 40.03 9.02
C PRO A 28 6.81 38.58 9.47
N TYR A 29 6.07 38.31 10.56
CA TYR A 29 5.85 36.95 11.04
C TYR A 29 5.08 36.11 10.01
N LYS A 30 4.02 36.67 9.40
CA LYS A 30 3.27 36.00 8.32
C LYS A 30 4.18 35.65 7.14
N ALA A 31 5.02 36.59 6.70
CA ALA A 31 5.96 36.36 5.60
C ALA A 31 6.96 35.22 5.92
N ILE A 32 7.50 35.17 7.14
CA ILE A 32 8.41 34.09 7.57
C ILE A 32 7.69 32.73 7.58
N VAL A 33 6.45 32.68 8.04
CA VAL A 33 5.65 31.44 8.04
C VAL A 33 5.36 30.97 6.62
N GLU A 34 5.01 31.89 5.72
CA GLU A 34 4.79 31.60 4.29
C GLU A 34 6.06 31.06 3.64
N GLU A 35 7.20 31.75 3.80
CA GLU A 35 8.49 31.30 3.27
C GLU A 35 8.90 29.93 3.80
N ARG A 36 8.70 29.68 5.09
CA ARG A 36 8.94 28.36 5.70
C ARG A 36 8.06 27.28 5.07
N ASN A 37 6.77 27.57 4.88
CA ASN A 37 5.82 26.61 4.30
C ASN A 37 6.15 26.29 2.84
N GLU A 38 6.56 27.30 2.05
CA GLU A 38 7.04 27.10 0.69
C GLU A 38 8.31 26.24 0.64
N ALA A 39 9.29 26.52 1.50
CA ALA A 39 10.49 25.72 1.61
C ALA A 39 10.19 24.26 1.99
N TYR A 40 9.26 24.06 2.93
CA TYR A 40 8.82 22.73 3.34
C TYR A 40 8.10 21.97 2.22
N ALA A 41 7.25 22.65 1.44
CA ALA A 41 6.59 22.07 0.28
C ALA A 41 7.60 21.61 -0.80
N LYS A 42 8.62 22.44 -1.08
CA LYS A 42 9.71 22.08 -2.01
C LYS A 42 10.51 20.88 -1.52
N TYR A 43 10.84 20.83 -0.23
CA TYR A 43 11.51 19.68 0.38
C TYR A 43 10.69 18.39 0.23
N LYS A 44 9.38 18.45 0.51
CA LYS A 44 8.50 17.28 0.39
C LYS A 44 8.37 16.78 -1.05
N ALA A 45 8.30 17.68 -2.02
CA ALA A 45 8.31 17.32 -3.43
C ALA A 45 9.61 16.61 -3.83
N LEU A 46 10.77 17.11 -3.37
CA LEU A 46 12.06 16.49 -3.64
C LEU A 46 12.19 15.12 -2.97
N GLU A 47 11.74 14.98 -1.73
CA GLU A 47 11.70 13.70 -1.01
C GLU A 47 10.87 12.66 -1.77
N GLN A 48 9.71 13.08 -2.29
CA GLN A 48 8.86 12.22 -3.12
C GLN A 48 9.57 11.81 -4.42
N GLU A 49 10.19 12.75 -5.14
CA GLU A 49 10.91 12.46 -6.39
C GLU A 49 12.05 11.47 -6.17
N ILE A 50 12.84 11.66 -5.09
CA ILE A 50 13.93 10.74 -4.72
C ILE A 50 13.36 9.35 -4.41
N ASN A 51 12.28 9.27 -3.63
CA ASN A 51 11.66 7.99 -3.30
C ASN A 51 11.12 7.28 -4.55
N GLU A 52 10.51 8.00 -5.48
CA GLU A 52 10.02 7.43 -6.74
C GLU A 52 11.16 6.89 -7.60
N LYS A 53 12.25 7.66 -7.77
CA LYS A 53 13.45 7.22 -8.50
C LYS A 53 14.10 6.02 -7.85
N PHE A 54 14.30 6.05 -6.54
CA PHE A 54 14.88 4.94 -5.79
C PHE A 54 14.04 3.67 -5.92
N ASN A 55 12.72 3.78 -5.75
CA ASN A 55 11.81 2.65 -5.92
C ASN A 55 11.75 2.15 -7.38
N GLY A 56 11.97 3.02 -8.37
CA GLY A 56 12.16 2.64 -9.76
C GLY A 56 13.41 1.76 -9.95
N ILE A 57 14.56 2.28 -9.54
CA ILE A 57 15.86 1.58 -9.61
C ILE A 57 15.80 0.24 -8.87
N LYS A 58 15.27 0.24 -7.64
CA LYS A 58 15.11 -0.96 -6.84
C LYS A 58 14.28 -2.02 -7.57
N ARG A 59 13.12 -1.65 -8.14
CA ARG A 59 12.28 -2.57 -8.91
C ARG A 59 13.00 -3.13 -10.13
N GLU A 60 13.75 -2.30 -10.85
CA GLU A 60 14.53 -2.75 -12.01
C GLU A 60 15.64 -3.73 -11.61
N ALA A 61 16.36 -3.43 -10.52
CA ALA A 61 17.41 -4.29 -9.99
C ALA A 61 16.87 -5.62 -9.44
N GLU A 62 15.70 -5.61 -8.80
CA GLU A 62 15.06 -6.81 -8.25
C GLU A 62 14.37 -7.67 -9.33
N ARG A 63 14.00 -7.09 -10.48
CA ARG A 63 13.21 -7.78 -11.53
C ARG A 63 13.84 -9.09 -12.02
N PRO A 64 15.16 -9.20 -12.28
CA PRO A 64 15.77 -10.47 -12.67
C PRO A 64 15.68 -11.52 -11.55
N LEU A 65 15.90 -11.10 -10.30
CA LEU A 65 15.83 -11.99 -9.13
C LEU A 65 14.40 -12.50 -8.92
N VAL A 66 13.40 -11.63 -9.00
CA VAL A 66 11.97 -12.00 -8.91
C VAL A 66 11.63 -13.00 -10.02
N LYS A 67 12.09 -12.78 -11.26
CA LYS A 67 11.88 -13.75 -12.35
C LYS A 67 12.48 -15.12 -12.05
N LEU A 68 13.70 -15.17 -11.49
CA LEU A 68 14.36 -16.43 -11.12
C LEU A 68 13.61 -17.15 -10.00
N ILE A 69 13.13 -16.41 -8.99
CA ILE A 69 12.32 -16.95 -7.89
C ILE A 69 11.00 -17.51 -8.43
N GLU A 70 10.32 -16.79 -9.32
CA GLU A 70 9.07 -17.24 -9.93
C GLU A 70 9.28 -18.49 -10.80
N GLN A 71 10.39 -18.58 -11.53
CA GLN A 71 10.77 -19.79 -12.28
C GLN A 71 11.07 -20.96 -11.34
N TYR A 72 11.72 -20.71 -10.21
CA TYR A 72 11.95 -21.72 -9.19
C TYR A 72 10.62 -22.24 -8.63
N TYR A 73 9.69 -21.33 -8.27
CA TYR A 73 8.35 -21.70 -7.82
C TYR A 73 7.57 -22.50 -8.87
N ASP A 74 7.61 -22.11 -10.14
CA ASP A 74 6.95 -22.85 -11.21
C ASP A 74 7.52 -24.26 -11.39
N LYS A 75 8.77 -24.52 -10.98
CA LYS A 75 9.40 -25.85 -11.03
C LYS A 75 9.15 -26.70 -9.78
N THR A 76 8.98 -26.08 -8.61
CA THR A 76 8.89 -26.80 -7.33
C THR A 76 7.47 -26.90 -6.78
N LEU A 77 6.65 -25.88 -7.00
CA LEU A 77 5.27 -25.81 -6.50
C LEU A 77 4.33 -26.39 -7.54
N LEU A 78 4.38 -27.72 -7.65
CA LEU A 78 3.62 -28.50 -8.62
C LEU A 78 2.45 -29.23 -7.97
N ASP A 79 1.31 -29.23 -8.65
CA ASP A 79 0.14 -30.01 -8.24
C ASP A 79 0.31 -31.52 -8.51
N SER A 80 -0.73 -32.30 -8.20
CA SER A 80 -0.79 -33.75 -8.49
C SER A 80 -0.54 -34.12 -9.95
N LYS A 81 -0.81 -33.20 -10.89
CA LYS A 81 -0.66 -33.38 -12.35
C LYS A 81 0.60 -32.73 -12.89
N LYS A 82 1.56 -32.37 -12.02
CA LYS A 82 2.81 -31.69 -12.37
C LYS A 82 2.60 -30.32 -13.03
N LYS A 83 1.48 -29.66 -12.76
CA LYS A 83 1.22 -28.29 -13.23
C LYS A 83 1.66 -27.27 -12.18
N PRO A 84 2.24 -26.13 -12.60
CA PRO A 84 2.66 -25.09 -11.68
C PRO A 84 1.45 -24.45 -10.99
N VAL A 85 1.53 -24.32 -9.68
CA VAL A 85 0.57 -23.61 -8.84
C VAL A 85 0.97 -22.14 -8.81
N LYS A 86 0.13 -21.26 -9.36
CA LYS A 86 0.40 -19.81 -9.50
C LYS A 86 -0.50 -18.99 -8.59
N VAL A 87 -0.08 -17.76 -8.28
CA VAL A 87 -0.95 -16.80 -7.60
C VAL A 87 -2.20 -16.56 -8.44
N GLY A 88 -3.36 -16.57 -7.80
CA GLY A 88 -4.67 -16.47 -8.45
C GLY A 88 -5.24 -17.81 -8.93
N SER A 89 -4.45 -18.89 -8.99
CA SER A 89 -4.99 -20.22 -9.29
C SER A 89 -5.96 -20.68 -8.22
N ILE A 90 -6.98 -21.45 -8.62
CA ILE A 90 -7.80 -22.23 -7.69
C ILE A 90 -7.23 -23.64 -7.63
N ILE A 91 -6.96 -24.14 -6.43
CA ILE A 91 -6.57 -25.54 -6.20
C ILE A 91 -7.69 -26.29 -5.49
N ILE A 92 -7.84 -27.56 -5.84
CA ILE A 92 -8.91 -28.44 -5.38
C ILE A 92 -8.31 -29.59 -4.58
N HIS A 93 -8.86 -29.87 -3.40
CA HIS A 93 -8.53 -31.05 -2.59
C HIS A 93 -9.82 -31.71 -2.10
N GLY A 94 -10.19 -32.83 -2.74
CA GLY A 94 -11.51 -33.43 -2.56
C GLY A 94 -12.62 -32.46 -2.99
N THR A 95 -13.55 -32.15 -2.09
CA THR A 95 -14.66 -31.21 -2.32
C THR A 95 -14.33 -29.76 -1.94
N LYS A 96 -13.11 -29.48 -1.47
CA LYS A 96 -12.69 -28.15 -1.00
C LYS A 96 -11.94 -27.39 -2.10
N PHE A 97 -12.26 -26.11 -2.22
CA PHE A 97 -11.67 -25.18 -3.18
C PHE A 97 -10.90 -24.09 -2.45
N PHE A 98 -9.69 -23.82 -2.90
CA PHE A 98 -8.81 -22.81 -2.31
C PHE A 98 -8.23 -21.90 -3.40
N LYS A 99 -8.23 -20.59 -3.17
CA LYS A 99 -7.57 -19.60 -4.01
C LYS A 99 -6.16 -19.37 -3.51
N VAL A 100 -5.19 -19.46 -4.41
CA VAL A 100 -3.80 -19.14 -4.11
C VAL A 100 -3.63 -17.62 -4.03
N THR A 101 -3.20 -17.14 -2.87
CA THR A 101 -3.02 -15.70 -2.61
C THR A 101 -1.56 -15.27 -2.63
N SER A 102 -0.63 -16.18 -2.32
CA SER A 102 0.80 -15.87 -2.33
C SER A 102 1.67 -17.11 -2.53
N ARG A 103 2.91 -16.89 -2.97
CA ARG A 103 4.01 -17.86 -2.98
C ARG A 103 5.23 -17.18 -2.37
N TYR A 104 5.93 -17.86 -1.48
CA TYR A 104 7.08 -17.25 -0.79
C TYR A 104 8.04 -18.33 -0.29
N MET A 105 9.23 -17.91 0.13
CA MET A 105 10.23 -18.74 0.80
C MET A 105 10.24 -18.42 2.29
N THR A 106 10.46 -19.44 3.12
CA THR A 106 10.66 -19.21 4.55
C THR A 106 12.06 -18.74 4.85
N THR A 107 12.17 -17.85 5.85
CA THR A 107 13.44 -17.51 6.47
C THR A 107 13.43 -18.06 7.89
N LYS A 108 14.51 -18.73 8.30
CA LYS A 108 14.65 -19.26 9.65
C LYS A 108 15.95 -18.70 10.24
N LYS A 109 15.83 -17.94 11.33
CA LYS A 109 16.96 -17.28 12.01
C LYS A 109 17.83 -16.43 11.06
N GLY A 110 17.20 -15.68 10.14
CA GLY A 110 17.90 -14.81 9.19
C GLY A 110 18.56 -15.53 8.00
N VAL A 111 18.49 -16.86 7.93
CA VAL A 111 18.98 -17.64 6.79
C VAL A 111 17.82 -17.93 5.83
N PHE A 112 18.01 -17.63 4.55
CA PHE A 112 17.09 -18.02 3.50
C PHE A 112 17.07 -19.54 3.37
N GLN A 113 15.92 -20.15 3.65
CA GLN A 113 15.71 -21.56 3.36
C GLN A 113 14.98 -21.66 2.03
N PHE A 114 15.51 -22.48 1.12
CA PHE A 114 14.85 -22.83 -0.13
C PHE A 114 13.71 -23.84 0.11
N ASP A 115 12.77 -23.44 0.97
CA ASP A 115 11.54 -24.16 1.30
C ASP A 115 10.35 -23.30 0.84
N PRO A 116 9.97 -23.39 -0.45
CA PRO A 116 8.92 -22.58 -1.02
C PRO A 116 7.55 -23.04 -0.52
N ARG A 117 6.64 -22.10 -0.30
CA ARG A 117 5.29 -22.38 0.21
C ARG A 117 4.24 -21.68 -0.62
N VAL A 118 3.04 -22.27 -0.64
CA VAL A 118 1.86 -21.68 -1.25
C VAL A 118 0.91 -21.26 -0.13
N VAL A 119 0.49 -20.00 -0.14
CA VAL A 119 -0.58 -19.51 0.75
C VAL A 119 -1.90 -19.58 -0.01
N VAL A 120 -2.91 -20.16 0.64
CA VAL A 120 -4.24 -20.28 0.08
C VAL A 120 -5.32 -19.82 1.04
N GLU A 121 -6.43 -19.39 0.47
CA GLU A 121 -7.66 -19.02 1.19
C GLU A 121 -8.82 -19.84 0.64
N ARG A 122 -9.73 -20.28 1.51
CA ARG A 122 -10.88 -21.09 1.09
C ARG A 122 -11.88 -20.24 0.29
N VAL A 123 -12.37 -20.75 -0.84
CA VAL A 123 -13.30 -20.02 -1.73
C VAL A 123 -14.72 -19.99 -1.18
N ASN A 124 -15.21 -21.12 -0.66
CA ASN A 124 -16.58 -21.27 -0.15
C ASN A 124 -16.55 -21.56 1.36
N GLY A 125 -16.52 -20.50 2.18
CA GLY A 125 -16.55 -20.55 3.64
C GLY A 125 -16.47 -19.15 4.26
N SER A 126 -16.68 -19.04 5.57
CA SER A 126 -16.39 -17.81 6.32
C SER A 126 -14.96 -17.36 6.02
N LYS A 127 -14.73 -16.07 5.74
CA LYS A 127 -13.40 -15.45 5.54
C LYS A 127 -12.49 -15.91 6.68
N GLY A 128 -11.67 -16.92 6.45
CA GLY A 128 -11.16 -17.74 7.54
C GLY A 128 -9.85 -18.39 7.18
N SER A 129 -8.81 -17.90 7.86
CA SER A 129 -7.42 -18.39 7.92
C SER A 129 -6.73 -18.71 6.60
N LYS A 130 -5.72 -17.89 6.28
CA LYS A 130 -4.68 -18.25 5.32
C LYS A 130 -4.05 -19.57 5.75
N MET A 131 -3.99 -20.52 4.83
CA MET A 131 -3.34 -21.81 5.02
C MET A 131 -2.07 -21.85 4.19
N GLU A 132 -0.98 -22.32 4.79
CA GLU A 132 0.26 -22.62 4.09
C GLU A 132 0.24 -24.07 3.66
N ILE A 133 0.63 -24.33 2.41
CA ILE A 133 0.77 -25.66 1.84
C ILE A 133 2.21 -25.85 1.39
N LEU A 134 2.81 -26.94 1.85
CA LEU A 134 4.17 -27.35 1.50
C LEU A 134 4.22 -27.98 0.10
N PRO A 135 5.38 -27.96 -0.58
CA PRO A 135 5.52 -28.57 -1.91
C PRO A 135 5.15 -30.06 -1.91
N VAL A 136 5.50 -30.77 -0.84
CA VAL A 136 5.20 -32.21 -0.69
C VAL A 136 3.71 -32.51 -0.52
N GLU A 137 2.92 -31.53 -0.09
CA GLU A 137 1.47 -31.65 0.11
C GLU A 137 0.70 -31.33 -1.18
N LEU A 138 1.26 -30.48 -2.07
CA LEU A 138 0.63 -30.10 -3.34
C LEU A 138 0.31 -31.29 -4.25
N LYS A 139 0.98 -32.44 -4.05
CA LYS A 139 0.67 -33.69 -4.77
C LYS A 139 -0.74 -34.24 -4.50
N TYR A 140 -1.44 -33.74 -3.48
CA TYR A 140 -2.83 -34.08 -3.18
C TYR A 140 -3.84 -33.07 -3.77
N TYR A 141 -3.35 -32.02 -4.41
CA TYR A 141 -4.16 -30.94 -4.95
C TYR A 141 -4.17 -30.98 -6.48
N THR A 142 -5.21 -30.44 -7.10
CA THR A 142 -5.26 -30.21 -8.55
C THR A 142 -5.55 -28.75 -8.83
N VAL A 143 -4.78 -28.12 -9.71
CA VAL A 143 -5.08 -26.78 -10.22
C VAL A 143 -6.31 -26.85 -11.11
N SER A 144 -7.34 -26.08 -10.75
CA SER A 144 -8.51 -25.85 -11.60
C SER A 144 -8.15 -24.89 -12.72
N THR A 145 -8.45 -25.29 -13.95
CA THR A 145 -8.42 -24.42 -15.14
C THR A 145 -9.75 -23.70 -15.37
N VAL A 146 -10.79 -24.06 -14.59
CA VAL A 146 -12.10 -23.42 -14.67
C VAL A 146 -11.98 -22.09 -13.94
N GLY A 147 -12.13 -20.99 -14.66
CA GLY A 147 -12.37 -19.68 -14.07
C GLY A 147 -13.69 -19.73 -13.32
N ILE A 148 -13.65 -20.16 -12.05
CA ILE A 148 -14.82 -20.10 -11.18
C ILE A 148 -15.09 -18.60 -11.02
N LYS A 149 -16.15 -18.10 -11.66
CA LYS A 149 -16.72 -16.81 -11.33
C LYS A 149 -17.12 -16.89 -9.86
N ILE A 150 -16.30 -16.31 -9.00
CA ILE A 150 -16.71 -16.04 -7.63
C ILE A 150 -17.72 -14.92 -7.78
N GLU A 151 -18.99 -15.28 -7.95
CA GLU A 151 -20.07 -14.35 -7.71
C GLU A 151 -19.95 -14.00 -6.23
N THR A 152 -19.41 -12.81 -5.96
CA THR A 152 -19.65 -12.11 -4.71
C THR A 152 -21.16 -12.12 -4.55
N ILE A 153 -21.66 -13.00 -3.68
CA ILE A 153 -23.00 -12.90 -3.14
C ILE A 153 -22.97 -11.54 -2.45
N GLY A 154 -23.49 -10.54 -3.15
CA GLY A 154 -23.66 -9.20 -2.62
C GLY A 154 -24.38 -9.35 -1.30
N GLU A 155 -23.80 -8.77 -0.26
CA GLU A 155 -24.47 -8.59 1.01
C GLU A 155 -25.74 -7.80 0.73
N GLY A 156 -26.84 -8.54 0.60
CA GLY A 156 -28.17 -7.99 0.76
C GLY A 156 -28.33 -7.64 2.23
N GLY A 157 -28.57 -6.36 2.50
CA GLY A 157 -29.44 -5.95 3.59
C GLY A 157 -28.81 -5.10 4.69
N GLN A 158 -29.31 -3.85 4.73
CA GLN A 158 -29.63 -3.03 5.91
C GLN A 158 -28.42 -2.43 6.68
N ALA A 159 -28.35 -1.12 6.95
CA ALA A 159 -29.41 -0.13 7.19
C ALA A 159 -29.16 1.21 6.48
#